data_AF-A0A0Q4XVU7-F1
#
_entry.id   AF-A0A0Q4XVU7-F1
#
_cell.length_a   1.000
_cell.length_b   1.000
_cell.length_c   1.000
_cell.angle_alpha   90.00
_cell.angle_beta   90.00
_cell.angle_gamma   90.00
#
_symmetry.space_group_name_H-M   'P 1'
#
loop_
_entity.id
_entity.type
_entity.pdbx_description
1 polymer ?
#
loop_
_entity_poly.entity_id
_entity_poly.type
_entity_poly.pdbx_seq_one_letter_code
_entity_poly.pdbx_strand_id
1 'polypeptide(L)'
;MRHLFLVAGLAALNLFAASAHGAGEIPFEKAKGWDIERSAPGTNGSTCLMSKSYKDPDDGNAVNVLVFALADDQAMMTFIYEHWTWDKNEKVRVPLMLDKRVALSRHTWTGDGTSLTTTVPATLMPQMLAAKKMILKLDGADGDFDLAGFPEAYESLRRCDVTPVAPAPSPSLPSEARIKSYHLGALMEAAIKECDVATTGKQRTAFDAKIQSLRREMAAIEAEIAKAVAGRAEPRCPGEKDKAKFQAALDEFLDKSPEDFAAVIDKRAADDAPGTAPPKL
;
A
#
# COMPACT_ATOMS: atom_id res chain seq x y z
N MET A 1 -42.10 48.20 -18.63
CA MET A 1 -41.72 48.29 -17.19
C MET A 1 -41.46 46.85 -16.75
N ARG A 2 -40.34 46.43 -16.20
CA ARG A 2 -39.20 47.09 -15.55
C ARG A 2 -38.06 46.05 -15.53
N HIS A 3 -36.85 46.45 -15.88
CA HIS A 3 -35.65 45.62 -15.87
C HIS A 3 -35.31 45.11 -14.46
N LEU A 4 -34.70 43.92 -14.37
CA LEU A 4 -33.56 43.70 -13.48
C LEU A 4 -32.60 42.67 -14.08
N PHE A 5 -31.44 43.18 -14.49
CA PHE A 5 -30.22 42.42 -14.71
C PHE A 5 -29.76 41.82 -13.37
N LEU A 6 -29.31 40.57 -13.38
CA LEU A 6 -28.32 40.11 -12.41
C LEU A 6 -27.22 39.35 -13.14
N VAL A 7 -26.10 40.05 -13.31
CA VAL A 7 -24.78 39.48 -13.56
C VAL A 7 -24.32 38.90 -12.23
N ALA A 8 -24.16 37.59 -12.14
CA ALA A 8 -23.46 36.94 -11.03
C ALA A 8 -22.23 36.26 -11.63
N GLY A 9 -21.06 36.77 -11.24
CA GLY A 9 -19.77 36.45 -11.83
C GLY A 9 -19.37 34.98 -11.69
N LEU A 10 -18.69 34.50 -12.73
CA LEU A 10 -17.85 33.32 -12.68
C LEU A 10 -16.77 33.49 -11.60
N ALA A 11 -16.96 32.83 -10.47
CA ALA A 11 -15.85 32.35 -9.66
C ALA A 11 -15.70 30.86 -9.97
N ALA A 12 -14.84 30.55 -10.93
CA ALA A 12 -14.44 29.20 -11.25
C ALA A 12 -13.74 28.59 -10.01
N LEU A 13 -14.48 27.76 -9.27
CA LEU A 13 -13.84 26.80 -8.37
C LEU A 13 -13.13 25.77 -9.24
N ASN A 14 -11.84 26.01 -9.49
CA ASN A 14 -10.86 24.99 -9.84
C ASN A 14 -10.67 24.07 -8.63
N LEU A 15 -11.68 23.24 -8.35
CA LEU A 15 -11.60 22.19 -7.37
C LEU A 15 -11.57 20.86 -8.11
N PHE A 16 -10.41 20.22 -7.99
CA PHE A 16 -10.13 18.81 -8.24
C PHE A 16 -10.03 18.38 -9.71
N ALA A 17 -8.84 18.59 -10.29
CA ALA A 17 -8.15 17.44 -10.86
C ALA A 17 -7.81 16.49 -9.70
N ALA A 18 -8.83 15.78 -9.19
CA ALA A 18 -8.60 14.64 -8.33
C ALA A 18 -7.98 13.59 -9.24
N SER A 19 -6.65 13.55 -9.24
CA SER A 19 -5.92 12.36 -9.65
C SER A 19 -6.61 11.17 -8.99
N ALA A 20 -7.15 10.28 -9.80
CA ALA A 20 -7.72 9.03 -9.36
C ALA A 20 -6.58 8.09 -8.94
N HIS A 21 -5.78 8.48 -7.94
CA HIS A 21 -4.83 7.59 -7.32
C HIS A 21 -5.65 6.52 -6.59
N GLY A 22 -5.48 5.26 -6.97
CA GLY A 22 -5.96 4.14 -6.17
C GLY A 22 -5.34 4.21 -4.78
N ALA A 23 -6.08 3.78 -3.75
CA ALA A 23 -5.54 3.69 -2.41
C ALA A 23 -4.32 2.75 -2.40
N GLY A 24 -3.12 3.30 -2.32
CA GLY A 24 -1.86 2.55 -2.27
C GLY A 24 -0.88 2.78 -3.42
N GLU A 25 -1.29 3.47 -4.49
CA GLU A 25 -0.37 3.82 -5.60
C GLU A 25 0.57 4.96 -5.20
N ILE A 26 1.86 4.82 -5.54
CA ILE A 26 2.90 5.81 -5.23
C ILE A 26 3.24 6.56 -6.53
N PRO A 27 2.97 7.87 -6.63
CA PRO A 27 3.30 8.66 -7.82
C PRO A 27 4.80 8.58 -8.14
N PHE A 28 5.14 8.34 -9.41
CA PHE A 28 6.50 8.35 -9.91
C PHE A 28 6.78 9.59 -10.78
N GLU A 29 5.96 9.83 -11.79
CA GLU A 29 6.14 10.96 -12.72
C GLU A 29 4.83 11.26 -13.47
N LYS A 30 4.69 12.49 -13.98
CA LYS A 30 3.70 12.82 -15.02
C LYS A 30 4.41 13.07 -16.35
N ALA A 31 4.04 12.34 -17.41
CA ALA A 31 4.63 12.47 -18.74
C ALA A 31 3.54 12.73 -19.78
N LYS A 32 3.53 13.94 -20.38
CA LYS A 32 2.64 14.32 -21.49
C LYS A 32 1.15 14.00 -21.28
N GLY A 33 0.65 14.21 -20.07
CA GLY A 33 -0.76 13.96 -19.72
C GLY A 33 -1.05 12.54 -19.26
N TRP A 34 -0.02 11.70 -19.12
CA TRP A 34 -0.08 10.41 -18.44
C TRP A 34 0.48 10.52 -17.04
N ASP A 35 -0.11 9.78 -16.12
CA ASP A 35 0.38 9.50 -14.79
C ASP A 35 1.19 8.19 -14.82
N ILE A 36 2.33 8.16 -14.14
CA ILE A 36 3.15 6.96 -13.95
C ILE A 36 3.26 6.73 -12.46
N GLU A 37 2.90 5.53 -12.03
CA GLU A 37 2.72 5.18 -10.63
C GLU A 37 3.36 3.83 -10.34
N ARG A 38 3.87 3.67 -9.12
CA ARG A 38 4.30 2.38 -8.59
C ARG A 38 3.14 1.72 -7.88
N SER A 39 2.99 0.42 -8.13
CA SER A 39 2.06 -0.41 -7.38
C SER A 39 2.43 -0.42 -5.89
N ALA A 40 1.43 -0.55 -5.02
CA ALA A 40 1.65 -0.65 -3.58
C ALA A 40 2.57 -1.84 -3.25
N PRO A 41 3.41 -1.75 -2.19
CA PRO A 41 4.18 -2.91 -1.72
C PRO A 41 3.26 -4.10 -1.41
N GLY A 42 3.61 -5.29 -1.92
CA GLY A 42 2.83 -6.52 -1.72
C GLY A 42 1.73 -6.79 -2.76
N THR A 43 1.59 -5.94 -3.78
CA THR A 43 0.71 -6.21 -4.93
C THR A 43 1.35 -7.27 -5.83
N ASN A 44 0.62 -8.35 -6.15
CA ASN A 44 1.07 -9.33 -7.14
C ASN A 44 0.85 -8.75 -8.56
N GLY A 45 1.92 -8.42 -9.30
CA GLY A 45 1.81 -7.88 -10.66
C GLY A 45 2.95 -6.93 -11.03
N SER A 46 2.72 -6.14 -12.08
CA SER A 46 3.65 -5.12 -12.58
C SER A 46 4.02 -4.12 -11.47
N THR A 47 5.31 -3.82 -11.36
CA THR A 47 5.85 -2.90 -10.36
C THR A 47 5.45 -1.45 -10.61
N CYS A 48 5.19 -1.10 -11.86
CA CYS A 48 4.70 0.20 -12.28
C CYS A 48 3.56 0.07 -13.28
N LEU A 49 2.71 1.09 -13.31
CA LEU A 49 1.67 1.30 -14.31
C LEU A 49 1.72 2.73 -14.82
N MET A 50 1.18 2.95 -16.01
CA MET A 50 0.89 4.28 -16.53
C MET A 50 -0.60 4.39 -16.82
N SER A 51 -1.18 5.53 -16.52
CA SER A 51 -2.60 5.80 -16.75
C SER A 51 -2.82 7.16 -17.39
N LYS A 52 -3.92 7.29 -18.14
CA LYS A 52 -4.38 8.58 -18.67
C LYS A 52 -5.88 8.63 -18.54
N SER A 53 -6.37 9.65 -17.84
CA SER A 53 -7.79 9.95 -17.71
C SER A 53 -8.13 11.24 -18.44
N TYR A 54 -9.22 11.26 -19.19
CA TYR A 54 -9.74 12.48 -19.81
C TYR A 54 -11.26 12.44 -19.90
N LYS A 55 -11.87 13.61 -20.09
CA LYS A 55 -13.29 13.76 -20.38
C LYS A 55 -13.47 13.94 -21.87
N ASP A 56 -14.38 13.18 -22.47
CA ASP A 56 -14.69 13.28 -23.89
C ASP A 56 -15.79 14.34 -24.13
N PRO A 57 -15.45 15.53 -24.66
CA PRO A 57 -16.44 16.59 -24.88
C PRO A 57 -17.47 16.21 -25.96
N ASP A 58 -17.13 15.29 -26.87
CA ASP A 58 -18.02 14.84 -27.93
C ASP A 58 -19.09 13.86 -27.41
N ASP A 59 -18.92 13.37 -26.18
CA ASP A 59 -19.81 12.43 -25.49
C ASP A 59 -20.17 12.92 -24.08
N GLY A 60 -20.67 14.16 -23.99
CA GLY A 60 -21.22 14.68 -22.73
C GLY A 60 -20.21 14.87 -21.60
N ASN A 61 -18.90 14.87 -21.90
CA ASN A 61 -17.79 14.83 -20.96
C ASN A 61 -17.60 13.49 -20.24
N ALA A 62 -17.97 12.39 -20.90
CA ALA A 62 -17.79 11.04 -20.38
C ALA A 62 -16.32 10.78 -20.02
N VAL A 63 -16.08 10.22 -18.84
CA VAL A 63 -14.74 9.90 -18.36
C VAL A 63 -14.23 8.63 -19.04
N ASN A 64 -13.07 8.79 -19.67
CA ASN A 64 -12.28 7.71 -20.26
C ASN A 64 -10.99 7.56 -19.46
N VAL A 65 -10.60 6.31 -19.18
CA VAL A 65 -9.30 5.98 -18.59
C VAL A 65 -8.63 4.87 -19.38
N LEU A 66 -7.36 5.08 -19.71
CA LEU A 66 -6.46 4.03 -20.17
C LEU A 66 -5.50 3.70 -19.04
N VAL A 67 -5.32 2.42 -18.75
CA VAL A 67 -4.28 1.91 -17.87
C VAL A 67 -3.43 0.91 -18.65
N PHE A 68 -2.11 1.03 -18.50
CA PHE A 68 -1.14 0.23 -19.20
C PHE A 68 -0.02 -0.20 -18.24
N ALA A 69 0.36 -1.47 -18.28
CA ALA A 69 1.44 -1.99 -17.46
C ALA A 69 2.27 -3.03 -18.22
N LEU A 70 3.58 -3.08 -17.92
CA LEU A 70 4.48 -4.09 -18.46
C LEU A 70 4.35 -5.38 -17.64
N ALA A 71 4.32 -6.53 -18.31
CA ALA A 71 4.24 -7.85 -17.69
C ALA A 71 5.12 -8.83 -18.46
N ASP A 72 6.39 -8.93 -18.09
CA ASP A 72 7.40 -9.76 -18.76
C ASP A 72 7.48 -9.49 -20.28
N ASP A 73 7.07 -10.46 -21.10
CA ASP A 73 7.03 -10.38 -22.57
C ASP A 73 5.68 -9.88 -23.13
N GLN A 74 4.79 -9.46 -22.24
CA GLN A 74 3.46 -8.93 -22.55
C GLN A 74 3.27 -7.55 -21.93
N ALA A 75 2.16 -6.92 -22.30
CA ALA A 75 1.64 -5.76 -21.60
C ALA A 75 0.17 -5.96 -21.27
N MET A 76 -0.20 -5.57 -20.05
CA MET A 76 -1.60 -5.51 -19.64
C MET A 76 -2.17 -4.15 -20.03
N MET A 77 -3.40 -4.16 -20.54
CA MET A 77 -4.12 -2.99 -20.96
C MET A 77 -5.54 -3.03 -20.42
N THR A 78 -5.96 -1.94 -19.80
CA THR A 78 -7.33 -1.76 -19.32
C THR A 78 -7.89 -0.46 -19.86
N PHE A 79 -9.09 -0.53 -20.42
CA PHE A 79 -9.92 0.63 -20.73
C PHE A 79 -11.04 0.73 -19.73
N ILE A 80 -11.33 1.94 -19.29
CA ILE A 80 -12.47 2.24 -18.44
C ILE A 80 -13.23 3.36 -19.11
N TYR A 81 -14.53 3.16 -19.26
CA TYR A 81 -15.43 4.16 -19.81
C TYR A 81 -16.73 4.16 -19.02
N GLU A 82 -17.16 5.35 -18.61
CA GLU A 82 -18.19 5.50 -17.57
C GLU A 82 -19.57 4.94 -17.92
N HIS A 83 -19.90 4.81 -19.21
CA HIS A 83 -21.21 4.30 -19.66
C HIS A 83 -21.20 2.82 -20.02
N TRP A 84 -20.08 2.11 -19.89
CA TRP A 84 -20.04 0.67 -20.07
C TRP A 84 -20.61 -0.10 -18.88
N THR A 85 -21.26 -1.22 -19.17
CA THR A 85 -21.85 -2.13 -18.18
C THR A 85 -21.64 -3.58 -18.63
N TRP A 86 -20.42 -4.08 -18.46
CA TRP A 86 -20.05 -5.46 -18.77
C TRP A 86 -20.40 -6.40 -17.62
N ASP A 87 -20.79 -7.63 -17.96
CA ASP A 87 -20.90 -8.69 -16.97
C ASP A 87 -19.50 -9.06 -16.43
N LYS A 88 -19.45 -9.49 -15.16
CA LYS A 88 -18.18 -9.90 -14.54
C LYS A 88 -17.53 -11.05 -15.32
N ASN A 89 -16.29 -10.85 -15.76
CA ASN A 89 -15.51 -11.79 -16.58
C ASN A 89 -16.07 -12.04 -17.99
N GLU A 90 -16.93 -11.16 -18.50
CA GLU A 90 -17.49 -11.27 -19.85
C GLU A 90 -16.37 -11.33 -20.90
N LYS A 91 -16.47 -12.22 -21.88
CA LYS A 91 -15.45 -12.38 -22.93
C LYS A 91 -15.93 -11.75 -24.23
N VAL A 92 -15.31 -10.64 -24.58
CA VAL A 92 -15.60 -9.88 -25.80
C VAL A 92 -14.48 -10.11 -26.81
N ARG A 93 -14.80 -10.50 -28.05
CA ARG A 93 -13.79 -10.75 -29.10
C ARG A 93 -13.91 -9.74 -30.21
N VAL A 94 -13.04 -8.74 -30.18
CA VAL A 94 -13.11 -7.60 -31.10
C VAL A 94 -11.75 -7.26 -31.70
N PRO A 95 -11.74 -6.68 -32.92
CA PRO A 95 -10.54 -6.10 -33.48
C PRO A 95 -10.01 -4.92 -32.63
N LEU A 96 -8.70 -4.88 -32.47
CA LEU A 96 -7.96 -3.70 -32.01
C LEU A 96 -7.35 -3.01 -33.22
N MET A 97 -7.68 -1.74 -33.40
CA MET A 97 -7.07 -0.89 -34.42
C MET A 97 -6.09 0.09 -33.77
N LEU A 98 -5.01 0.37 -34.49
CA LEU A 98 -4.12 1.49 -34.21
C LEU A 98 -4.27 2.47 -35.37
N ASP A 99 -4.77 3.66 -35.07
CA ASP A 99 -5.31 4.60 -36.04
C ASP A 99 -6.30 3.91 -37.01
N LYS A 100 -5.90 3.71 -38.27
CA LYS A 100 -6.72 3.08 -39.32
C LYS A 100 -6.27 1.66 -39.68
N ARG A 101 -5.29 1.10 -38.96
CA ARG A 101 -4.72 -0.23 -39.25
C ARG A 101 -5.19 -1.24 -38.22
N VAL A 102 -5.58 -2.42 -38.70
CA VAL A 102 -5.87 -3.56 -37.82
C VAL A 102 -4.57 -4.01 -37.19
N ALA A 103 -4.45 -3.84 -35.87
CA ALA A 103 -3.28 -4.26 -35.12
C ALA A 103 -3.46 -5.67 -34.55
N LEU A 104 -4.67 -6.00 -34.09
CA LEU A 104 -5.09 -7.35 -33.75
C LEU A 104 -6.50 -7.60 -34.33
N SER A 105 -6.67 -8.66 -35.11
CA SER A 105 -7.91 -8.87 -35.88
C SER A 105 -9.07 -9.48 -35.09
N ARG A 106 -8.79 -10.22 -34.00
CA ARG A 106 -9.81 -10.86 -33.17
C ARG A 106 -9.24 -11.15 -31.77
N HIS A 107 -9.00 -10.10 -31.01
CA HIS A 107 -8.40 -10.22 -29.68
C HIS A 107 -9.48 -10.37 -28.60
N THR A 108 -9.20 -11.15 -27.56
CA THR A 108 -10.17 -11.40 -26.48
C THR A 108 -9.94 -10.41 -25.36
N TRP A 109 -10.98 -9.67 -25.00
CA TRP A 109 -11.04 -8.75 -23.88
C TRP A 109 -11.91 -9.35 -22.78
N THR A 110 -11.63 -8.97 -21.53
CA THR A 110 -12.40 -9.35 -20.36
C THR A 110 -13.12 -8.13 -19.81
N GLY A 111 -14.45 -8.15 -19.85
CA GLY A 111 -15.31 -7.16 -19.25
C GLY A 111 -15.50 -7.38 -17.75
N ASP A 112 -15.53 -6.29 -16.99
CA ASP A 112 -15.99 -6.25 -15.60
C ASP A 112 -16.47 -4.82 -15.27
N GLY A 113 -17.78 -4.65 -15.14
CA GLY A 113 -18.40 -3.35 -14.86
C GLY A 113 -18.11 -2.33 -15.98
N THR A 114 -17.40 -1.27 -15.67
CA THR A 114 -17.05 -0.21 -16.63
C THR A 114 -15.74 -0.47 -17.38
N SER A 115 -15.09 -1.63 -17.14
CA SER A 115 -13.74 -1.90 -17.64
C SER A 115 -13.68 -3.02 -18.68
N LEU A 116 -12.74 -2.89 -19.63
CA LEU A 116 -12.29 -3.97 -20.51
C LEU A 116 -10.78 -4.15 -20.36
N THR A 117 -10.35 -5.37 -20.00
CA THR A 117 -8.94 -5.69 -19.77
C THR A 117 -8.45 -6.80 -20.68
N THR A 118 -7.21 -6.69 -21.15
CA THR A 118 -6.52 -7.75 -21.89
C THR A 118 -5.00 -7.74 -21.65
N THR A 119 -4.31 -8.78 -22.13
CA THR A 119 -2.87 -8.77 -22.35
C THR A 119 -2.54 -8.78 -23.84
N VAL A 120 -1.60 -7.93 -24.25
CA VAL A 120 -1.11 -7.85 -25.63
C VAL A 120 0.36 -8.28 -25.70
N PRO A 121 0.81 -8.87 -26.82
CA PRO A 121 2.22 -9.23 -26.98
C PRO A 121 3.10 -7.98 -27.09
N ALA A 122 4.33 -8.03 -26.56
CA ALA A 122 5.28 -6.92 -26.66
C ALA A 122 5.60 -6.50 -28.11
N THR A 123 5.40 -7.39 -29.09
CA THR A 123 5.55 -7.10 -30.53
C THR A 123 4.57 -6.05 -31.05
N LEU A 124 3.49 -5.76 -30.32
CA LEU A 124 2.55 -4.69 -30.65
C LEU A 124 3.13 -3.30 -30.35
N MET A 125 4.12 -3.21 -29.46
CA MET A 125 4.57 -1.95 -28.90
C MET A 125 5.13 -0.94 -29.92
N PRO A 126 5.95 -1.34 -30.91
CA PRO A 126 6.41 -0.41 -31.93
C PRO A 126 5.26 0.26 -32.70
N GLN A 127 4.14 -0.45 -32.88
CA GLN A 127 2.96 0.11 -33.55
C GLN A 127 2.22 1.08 -32.63
N MET A 128 2.09 0.74 -31.33
CA MET A 128 1.46 1.63 -30.34
C MET A 128 2.23 2.94 -30.16
N LEU A 129 3.56 2.87 -30.12
CA LEU A 129 4.44 4.05 -30.04
C LEU A 129 4.31 4.99 -31.24
N ALA A 130 3.83 4.50 -32.38
CA ALA A 130 3.63 5.30 -33.58
C ALA A 130 2.18 5.82 -33.73
N ALA A 131 1.24 5.25 -32.99
CA ALA A 131 -0.19 5.50 -33.15
C ALA A 131 -0.63 6.75 -32.37
N LYS A 132 -1.67 7.43 -32.88
CA LYS A 132 -2.32 8.54 -32.17
C LYS A 132 -3.60 8.10 -31.50
N LYS A 133 -4.30 7.14 -32.09
CA LYS A 133 -5.54 6.59 -31.58
C LYS A 133 -5.46 5.08 -31.49
N MET A 134 -6.19 4.56 -30.52
CA MET A 134 -6.49 3.15 -30.40
C MET A 134 -7.99 2.97 -30.45
N ILE A 135 -8.47 2.00 -31.24
CA ILE A 135 -9.89 1.82 -31.48
C ILE A 135 -10.28 0.37 -31.22
N LEU A 136 -11.25 0.18 -30.32
CA LEU A 136 -11.94 -1.08 -30.13
C LEU A 136 -13.18 -1.13 -31.00
N LYS A 137 -13.21 -2.07 -31.94
CA LYS A 137 -14.36 -2.31 -32.82
C LYS A 137 -15.43 -3.12 -32.09
N LEU A 138 -16.15 -2.48 -31.16
CA LEU A 138 -17.25 -3.11 -30.42
C LEU A 138 -18.52 -3.19 -31.27
N ASP A 139 -19.44 -4.06 -30.88
CA ASP A 139 -20.74 -4.14 -31.53
C ASP A 139 -21.58 -2.91 -31.14
N GLY A 140 -21.92 -2.09 -32.13
CA GLY A 140 -22.77 -0.90 -31.96
C GLY A 140 -22.02 0.43 -32.08
N ALA A 141 -20.93 0.61 -31.34
CA ALA A 141 -20.10 1.81 -31.39
C ALA A 141 -18.62 1.49 -31.17
N ASP A 142 -17.74 2.23 -31.85
CA ASP A 142 -16.31 2.10 -31.64
C ASP A 142 -15.91 2.73 -30.30
N GLY A 143 -15.03 2.06 -29.54
CA GLY A 143 -14.36 2.66 -28.39
C GLY A 143 -13.08 3.36 -28.84
N ASP A 144 -13.09 4.69 -28.93
CA ASP A 144 -11.95 5.51 -29.38
C ASP A 144 -11.14 6.04 -28.19
N PHE A 145 -9.84 5.70 -28.17
CA PHE A 145 -8.93 6.08 -27.10
C PHE A 145 -7.74 6.90 -27.60
N ASP A 146 -7.48 8.03 -26.95
CA ASP A 146 -6.41 8.96 -27.32
C ASP A 146 -5.04 8.55 -26.74
N LEU A 147 -4.10 8.19 -27.63
CA LEU A 147 -2.73 7.83 -27.29
C LEU A 147 -1.75 9.02 -27.33
N ALA A 148 -2.22 10.26 -27.43
CA ALA A 148 -1.32 11.42 -27.35
C ALA A 148 -0.46 11.35 -26.06
N GLY A 149 0.87 11.50 -26.22
CA GLY A 149 1.85 11.41 -25.15
C GLY A 149 2.28 9.99 -24.75
N PHE A 150 1.71 8.95 -25.39
CA PHE A 150 2.02 7.56 -25.06
C PHE A 150 3.52 7.21 -25.20
N PRO A 151 4.26 7.66 -26.23
CA PRO A 151 5.69 7.32 -26.35
C PRO A 151 6.55 7.81 -25.18
N GLU A 152 6.37 9.06 -24.76
CA GLU A 152 7.10 9.62 -23.62
C GLU A 152 6.69 8.97 -22.30
N ALA A 153 5.40 8.66 -22.15
CA ALA A 153 4.89 7.95 -20.99
C ALA A 153 5.38 6.50 -20.92
N TYR A 154 5.48 5.80 -22.05
CA TYR A 154 6.04 4.45 -22.13
C TYR A 154 7.53 4.43 -21.75
N GLU A 155 8.31 5.41 -22.19
CA GLU A 155 9.71 5.55 -21.74
C GLU A 155 9.80 5.84 -20.24
N SER A 156 8.88 6.64 -19.68
CA SER A 156 8.80 6.86 -18.22
C SER A 156 8.41 5.58 -17.46
N LEU A 157 7.43 4.83 -17.96
CA LEU A 157 7.03 3.53 -17.42
C LEU A 157 8.21 2.56 -17.40
N ARG A 158 8.95 2.44 -18.51
CA ARG A 158 10.16 1.61 -18.57
C ARG A 158 11.19 2.01 -17.52
N ARG A 159 11.43 3.31 -17.33
CA ARG A 159 12.32 3.79 -16.25
C ARG A 159 11.78 3.43 -14.88
N CYS A 160 10.48 3.59 -14.65
CA CYS A 160 9.85 3.22 -13.39
C CYS A 160 10.08 1.73 -13.07
N ASP A 161 9.88 0.87 -14.06
CA ASP A 161 9.90 -0.58 -13.93
C ASP A 161 11.31 -1.17 -13.74
N VAL A 162 12.33 -0.59 -14.41
CA VAL A 162 13.73 -1.00 -14.23
C VAL A 162 14.43 -0.29 -13.08
N THR A 163 13.85 0.80 -12.56
CA THR A 163 14.36 1.43 -11.33
C THR A 163 13.95 0.51 -10.19
N PRO A 164 14.93 -0.10 -9.48
CA PRO A 164 14.61 -0.87 -8.29
C PRO A 164 13.71 0.00 -7.43
N VAL A 165 12.54 -0.53 -7.05
CA VAL A 165 11.77 0.07 -5.97
C VAL A 165 12.79 0.19 -4.84
N ALA A 166 13.26 1.41 -4.56
CA ALA A 166 14.06 1.65 -3.37
C ALA A 166 13.24 1.02 -2.28
N PRO A 167 13.76 -0.01 -1.57
CA PRO A 167 12.94 -0.84 -0.72
C PRO A 167 12.10 0.12 0.09
N ALA A 168 10.76 0.08 -0.11
CA ALA A 168 9.83 0.82 0.74
C ALA A 168 10.37 0.58 2.12
N PRO A 169 10.79 1.63 2.88
CA PRO A 169 11.67 1.47 4.02
C PRO A 169 11.12 0.28 4.76
N SER A 170 11.82 -0.87 4.70
CA SER A 170 11.35 -2.08 5.36
C SER A 170 10.99 -1.57 6.73
N PRO A 171 9.75 -1.70 7.23
CA PRO A 171 9.36 -1.05 8.49
C PRO A 171 10.50 -1.40 9.42
N SER A 172 11.35 -0.40 9.71
CA SER A 172 12.75 -0.69 10.04
C SER A 172 12.63 -1.62 11.19
N LEU A 173 13.04 -2.90 11.03
CA LEU A 173 12.70 -3.95 11.98
C LEU A 173 12.89 -3.31 13.34
N PRO A 174 11.81 -3.16 14.15
CA PRO A 174 11.90 -2.31 15.32
C PRO A 174 13.16 -2.69 16.09
N SER A 175 13.87 -1.71 16.63
CA SER A 175 15.18 -2.00 17.24
C SER A 175 15.05 -3.18 18.21
N GLU A 176 16.11 -3.98 18.35
CA GLU A 176 16.10 -5.16 19.23
C GLU A 176 15.57 -4.79 20.64
N ALA A 177 15.92 -3.60 21.12
CA ALA A 177 15.43 -3.01 22.36
C ALA A 177 13.90 -2.80 22.38
N ARG A 178 13.29 -2.34 21.29
CA ARG A 178 11.83 -2.19 21.14
C ARG A 178 11.12 -3.52 21.04
N ILE A 179 11.68 -4.47 20.27
CA ILE A 179 11.13 -5.85 20.18
C ILE A 179 11.14 -6.50 21.56
N LYS A 180 12.26 -6.41 22.29
CA LYS A 180 12.42 -6.93 23.64
C LYS A 180 11.45 -6.27 24.63
N SER A 181 11.31 -4.95 24.57
CA SER A 181 10.36 -4.21 25.40
C SER A 181 8.92 -4.61 25.13
N TYR A 182 8.53 -4.77 23.86
CA TYR A 182 7.19 -5.23 23.51
C TYR A 182 6.94 -6.66 24.00
N HIS A 183 7.89 -7.56 23.80
CA HIS A 183 7.78 -8.94 24.26
C HIS A 183 7.68 -9.04 25.80
N LEU A 184 8.47 -8.26 26.56
CA LEU A 184 8.36 -8.19 28.02
C LEU A 184 7.05 -7.54 28.46
N GLY A 185 6.60 -6.51 27.75
CA GLY A 185 5.30 -5.89 27.94
C GLY A 185 4.16 -6.89 27.74
N ALA A 186 4.20 -7.73 26.71
CA ALA A 186 3.19 -8.76 26.49
C ALA A 186 3.15 -9.80 27.62
N LEU A 187 4.29 -10.15 28.20
CA LEU A 187 4.35 -11.02 29.39
C LEU A 187 3.75 -10.34 30.63
N MET A 188 4.02 -9.04 30.82
CA MET A 188 3.38 -8.26 31.88
C MET A 188 1.88 -8.13 31.68
N GLU A 189 1.42 -7.95 30.43
CA GLU A 189 0.00 -7.88 30.07
C GLU A 189 -0.72 -9.18 30.46
N ALA A 190 -0.12 -10.34 30.16
CA ALA A 190 -0.64 -11.65 30.58
C ALA A 190 -0.69 -11.76 32.11
N ALA A 191 0.39 -11.39 32.81
CA ALA A 191 0.42 -11.43 34.27
C ALA A 191 -0.60 -10.49 34.94
N ILE A 192 -0.83 -9.29 34.40
CA ILE A 192 -1.85 -8.36 34.90
C ILE A 192 -3.27 -8.92 34.72
N LYS A 193 -3.51 -9.68 33.65
CA LYS A 193 -4.82 -10.27 33.35
C LYS A 193 -5.08 -11.55 34.14
N GLU A 194 -4.06 -12.37 34.35
CA GLU A 194 -4.22 -13.75 34.81
C GLU A 194 -3.76 -13.98 36.26
N CYS A 195 -2.97 -13.06 36.83
CA CYS A 195 -2.37 -13.21 38.16
C CYS A 195 -2.87 -12.16 39.15
N ASP A 196 -2.80 -12.48 40.45
CA ASP A 196 -3.10 -11.54 41.53
C ASP A 196 -1.91 -10.58 41.77
N VAL A 197 -1.80 -9.59 40.87
CA VAL A 197 -0.83 -8.51 40.94
C VAL A 197 -1.52 -7.17 41.20
N ALA A 198 -1.03 -6.45 42.22
CA ALA A 198 -1.56 -5.15 42.57
C ALA A 198 -1.22 -4.13 41.47
N THR A 199 -2.23 -3.51 40.87
CA THR A 199 -2.07 -2.43 39.88
C THR A 199 -3.12 -1.36 40.13
N THR A 200 -2.74 -0.10 39.96
CA THR A 200 -3.68 1.03 40.02
C THR A 200 -4.37 1.25 38.66
N GLY A 201 -5.53 1.90 38.66
CA GLY A 201 -6.23 2.25 37.41
C GLY A 201 -5.36 3.11 36.47
N LYS A 202 -4.57 4.04 37.03
CA LYS A 202 -3.64 4.87 36.26
C LYS A 202 -2.54 4.05 35.59
N GLN A 203 -1.98 3.06 36.30
CA GLN A 203 -0.97 2.17 35.74
C GLN A 203 -1.54 1.32 34.60
N ARG A 204 -2.76 0.77 34.74
CA ARG A 204 -3.40 -0.02 33.67
C ARG A 204 -3.63 0.82 32.41
N THR A 205 -4.19 2.02 32.54
CA THR A 205 -4.40 2.90 31.37
C THR A 205 -3.10 3.30 30.69
N ALA A 206 -2.06 3.65 31.47
CA ALA A 206 -0.75 3.99 30.91
C ALA A 206 -0.08 2.79 30.24
N PHE A 207 -0.22 1.61 30.83
CA PHE A 207 0.28 0.35 30.30
C PHE A 207 -0.39 -0.02 28.97
N ASP A 208 -1.72 0.01 28.92
CA ASP A 208 -2.50 -0.30 27.72
C ASP A 208 -2.14 0.66 26.57
N ALA A 209 -2.03 1.96 26.86
CA ALA A 209 -1.64 2.96 25.86
C ALA A 209 -0.25 2.69 25.29
N LYS A 210 0.71 2.33 26.15
CA LYS A 210 2.09 2.02 25.74
C LYS A 210 2.19 0.73 24.95
N ILE A 211 1.52 -0.34 25.40
CA ILE A 211 1.43 -1.60 24.67
C ILE A 211 0.77 -1.41 23.32
N GLN A 212 -0.31 -0.64 23.24
CA GLN A 212 -0.98 -0.39 21.96
C GLN A 212 -0.10 0.44 21.00
N SER A 213 0.73 1.34 21.52
CA SER A 213 1.74 2.02 20.71
C SER A 213 2.78 1.07 20.15
N LEU A 214 3.38 0.22 20.99
CA LEU A 214 4.36 -0.77 20.57
C LEU A 214 3.75 -1.81 19.62
N ARG A 215 2.50 -2.24 19.85
CA ARG A 215 1.79 -3.18 18.98
C ARG A 215 1.67 -2.67 17.54
N ARG A 216 1.41 -1.38 17.35
CA ARG A 216 1.39 -0.76 16.01
C ARG A 216 2.75 -0.84 15.31
N GLU A 217 3.84 -0.70 16.07
CA GLU A 217 5.21 -0.82 15.54
C GLU A 217 5.57 -2.27 15.21
N MET A 218 5.03 -3.23 15.96
CA MET A 218 5.33 -4.67 15.84
C MET A 218 4.37 -5.43 14.93
N ALA A 219 3.40 -4.76 14.30
CA ALA A 219 2.33 -5.40 13.54
C ALA A 219 2.82 -6.43 12.50
N ALA A 220 3.99 -6.19 11.89
CA ALA A 220 4.60 -7.09 10.91
C ALA A 220 5.20 -8.38 11.50
N ILE A 221 5.51 -8.40 12.80
CA ILE A 221 6.14 -9.55 13.51
C ILE A 221 5.32 -10.02 14.72
N GLU A 222 4.13 -9.45 14.94
CA GLU A 222 3.30 -9.69 16.13
C GLU A 222 2.93 -11.16 16.28
N ALA A 223 2.62 -11.86 15.18
CA ALA A 223 2.28 -13.28 15.21
C ALA A 223 3.42 -14.16 15.74
N GLU A 224 4.67 -13.85 15.37
CA GLU A 224 5.85 -14.59 15.84
C GLU A 224 6.13 -14.31 17.32
N ILE A 225 5.97 -13.06 17.76
CA ILE A 225 6.10 -12.67 19.16
C ILE A 225 5.01 -13.33 20.01
N ALA A 226 3.75 -13.31 19.55
CA ALA A 226 2.63 -13.95 20.23
C ALA A 226 2.85 -15.47 20.38
N LYS A 227 3.39 -16.12 19.34
CA LYS A 227 3.78 -17.54 19.39
C LYS A 227 4.92 -17.80 20.39
N ALA A 228 5.91 -16.92 20.47
CA ALA A 228 7.00 -17.03 21.46
C ALA A 228 6.53 -16.80 22.91
N VAL A 229 5.47 -16.01 23.10
CA VAL A 229 4.82 -15.83 24.41
C VAL A 229 3.95 -17.05 24.75
N ALA A 230 3.10 -17.51 23.82
CA ALA A 230 2.18 -18.63 24.01
C ALA A 230 2.88 -20.00 24.10
N GLY A 231 4.07 -20.15 23.51
CA GLY A 231 4.88 -21.36 23.60
C GLY A 231 5.54 -21.59 24.97
N ARG A 232 5.35 -20.67 25.93
CA ARG A 232 5.78 -20.86 27.32
C ARG A 232 4.68 -21.59 28.07
N ALA A 233 5.02 -22.72 28.69
CA ALA A 233 4.06 -23.69 29.21
C ALA A 233 3.10 -23.18 30.30
N GLU A 234 3.40 -22.07 30.99
CA GLU A 234 2.50 -21.46 31.99
C GLU A 234 2.71 -19.93 32.10
N PRO A 235 1.67 -19.16 32.47
CA PRO A 235 1.82 -17.76 32.88
C PRO A 235 2.72 -17.70 34.12
N ARG A 236 3.87 -17.02 34.03
CA ARG A 236 4.72 -16.80 35.20
C ARG A 236 4.08 -15.75 36.10
N CYS A 237 3.07 -16.15 36.86
CA CYS A 237 2.59 -15.33 37.96
C CYS A 237 3.74 -15.11 38.94
N PRO A 238 4.08 -13.85 39.27
CA PRO A 238 5.15 -13.59 40.22
C PRO A 238 4.76 -14.20 41.58
N GLY A 239 5.63 -15.05 42.12
CA GLY A 239 5.47 -15.54 43.48
C GLY A 239 5.62 -14.39 44.50
N GLU A 240 5.26 -14.62 45.76
CA GLU A 240 5.30 -13.58 46.80
C GLU A 240 6.63 -12.81 46.88
N LYS A 241 7.75 -13.52 46.75
CA LYS A 241 9.10 -12.93 46.76
C LYS A 241 9.43 -12.07 45.53
N ASP A 242 8.68 -12.23 44.43
CA ASP A 242 8.91 -11.58 43.14
C ASP A 242 7.88 -10.48 42.85
N LYS A 243 6.83 -10.32 43.67
CA LYS A 243 5.81 -9.26 43.53
C LYS A 243 6.41 -7.85 43.55
N ALA A 244 7.36 -7.59 44.47
CA ALA A 244 8.04 -6.30 44.54
C ALA A 244 8.89 -6.03 43.29
N LYS A 245 9.54 -7.07 42.74
CA LYS A 245 10.31 -6.97 41.50
C LYS A 245 9.42 -6.72 40.29
N PHE A 246 8.26 -7.38 40.24
CA PHE A 246 7.24 -7.15 39.22
C PHE A 246 6.75 -5.70 39.25
N GLN A 247 6.43 -5.18 40.45
CA GLN A 247 5.99 -3.80 40.60
C GLN A 247 7.05 -2.80 40.14
N ALA A 248 8.31 -2.99 40.53
CA ALA A 248 9.42 -2.16 40.08
C ALA A 248 9.61 -2.22 38.55
N ALA A 249 9.51 -3.42 37.96
CA ALA A 249 9.61 -3.59 36.51
C ALA A 249 8.44 -2.96 35.76
N LEU A 250 7.22 -3.01 36.30
CA LEU A 250 6.05 -2.33 35.74
C LEU A 250 6.23 -0.81 35.79
N ASP A 251 6.68 -0.26 36.92
CA ASP A 251 6.90 1.19 37.06
C ASP A 251 8.02 1.67 36.11
N GLU A 252 9.11 0.91 35.97
CA GLU A 252 10.16 1.20 34.99
C GLU A 252 9.69 1.07 33.55
N PHE A 253 8.88 0.05 33.25
CA PHE A 253 8.27 -0.12 31.93
C PHE A 253 7.38 1.06 31.58
N LEU A 254 6.69 1.68 32.54
CA LEU A 254 5.85 2.84 32.30
C LEU A 254 6.66 4.13 32.16
N ASP A 255 7.66 4.35 33.03
CA ASP A 255 8.42 5.59 33.13
C ASP A 255 9.49 5.77 32.03
N LYS A 256 10.14 4.68 31.60
CA LYS A 256 11.29 4.73 30.69
C LYS A 256 10.92 4.63 29.21
N SER A 257 11.77 5.09 28.31
CA SER A 257 11.63 4.73 26.89
C SER A 257 11.78 3.20 26.70
N PRO A 258 11.26 2.61 25.61
CA PRO A 258 11.52 1.19 25.30
C PRO A 258 13.02 0.85 25.26
N GLU A 259 13.84 1.77 24.75
CA GLU A 259 15.29 1.60 24.67
C GLU A 259 15.93 1.57 26.06
N ASP A 260 15.58 2.52 26.93
CA ASP A 260 16.11 2.60 28.29
C ASP A 260 15.61 1.45 29.17
N PHE A 261 14.36 1.03 28.98
CA PHE A 261 13.81 -0.13 29.68
C PHE A 261 14.56 -1.41 29.30
N ALA A 262 14.77 -1.65 28.00
CA ALA A 262 15.54 -2.81 27.52
C ALA A 262 16.95 -2.85 28.12
N ALA A 263 17.64 -1.69 28.16
CA ALA A 263 18.98 -1.57 28.73
C ALA A 263 19.02 -1.88 30.24
N VAL A 264 17.99 -1.45 31.00
CA VAL A 264 17.86 -1.81 32.43
C VAL A 264 17.69 -3.31 32.61
N ILE A 265 16.91 -3.95 31.76
CA ILE A 265 16.72 -5.40 31.80
C ILE A 265 17.99 -6.15 31.40
N ASP A 266 18.73 -5.69 30.38
CA ASP A 266 20.03 -6.27 30.01
C ASP A 266 21.04 -6.19 31.15
N LYS A 267 21.12 -5.03 31.81
CA LYS A 267 21.99 -4.83 32.96
C LYS A 267 21.64 -5.80 34.10
N ARG A 268 20.36 -5.97 34.43
CA ARG A 268 19.91 -6.92 35.46
C ARG A 268 20.24 -8.37 35.10
N ALA A 269 20.02 -8.75 33.83
CA ALA A 269 20.34 -10.10 33.37
C ALA A 269 21.86 -10.38 33.42
N ALA A 270 22.69 -9.38 33.18
CA ALA A 270 24.14 -9.47 33.32
C ALA A 270 24.59 -9.55 34.80
N ASP A 271 23.94 -8.80 35.69
CA ASP A 271 24.23 -8.79 37.14
C ASP A 271 23.77 -10.09 37.84
N ASP A 272 22.70 -10.73 37.34
CA ASP A 272 22.16 -12.01 37.84
C ASP A 272 22.90 -13.25 37.26
N ALA A 273 23.83 -13.07 36.32
CA ALA A 273 24.64 -14.16 35.79
C ALA A 273 25.69 -14.61 36.84
N PRO A 274 25.82 -15.92 37.13
CA PRO A 274 26.81 -16.40 38.10
C PRO A 274 28.22 -16.01 37.66
N GLY A 275 28.92 -15.25 38.51
CA GLY A 275 30.13 -14.50 38.19
C GLY A 275 31.23 -15.30 37.50
N THR A 276 31.73 -14.76 36.39
CA THR A 276 33.10 -15.03 35.94
C THR A 276 34.04 -14.22 36.84
N ALA A 277 34.69 -14.90 37.79
CA ALA A 277 35.80 -14.32 38.53
C ALA A 277 36.92 -13.89 37.55
N PRO A 278 37.58 -12.74 37.77
CA PRO A 278 38.69 -12.30 36.92
C PRO A 278 39.89 -13.24 37.09
N PRO A 279 40.71 -13.46 36.05
CA PRO A 279 41.91 -14.29 36.17
C PRO A 279 42.87 -13.61 37.15
N LYS A 280 43.21 -14.34 38.23
CA LYS A 280 44.40 -14.02 39.01
C LYS A 280 45.62 -14.38 38.16
N LEU A 281 46.53 -13.41 38.01
CA LEU A 281 47.88 -13.60 37.49
C LEU A 281 48.64 -14.64 38.31
#